data_AF-A0A7Y6M9F1-F1
#
_entry.id   AF-A0A7Y6M9F1-F1
#
_cell.length_a   1.000
_cell.length_b   1.000
_cell.length_c   1.000
_cell.angle_alpha   90.00
_cell.angle_beta   90.00
_cell.angle_gamma   90.00
#
_symmetry.space_group_name_H-M   'P 1'
#
loop_
_entity.id
_entity.type
_entity.pdbx_description
1 polymer ?
#
loop_
_entity_poly.entity_id
_entity_poly.type
_entity_poly.pdbx_seq_one_letter_code
_entity_poly.pdbx_strand_id
1 'polypeptide(L)'
;MPQLIAARTFQGIGAGALFVLPTIALSELYPARLRSRVQGFTGGVFALTSVGGPLAGGAITDAWGWRWIFSINLPLGLLAMALTAFALRLPRPGGDGQVDLPGAALIAGATVRLLLAAEWGGRTYAWTSGVILALIGAVAVLAAVFVWWERRAANPLLPPRLFADRTLRVALPATALLGALLGGSIVYLPTYLQAAYGMGPPRRDWRSTRTC
;
A
#
# COMPACT_ATOMS: atom_id res chain seq x y z
N MET A 1 -17.18 1.42 -15.79
CA MET A 1 -15.90 0.69 -15.60
C MET A 1 -14.67 1.61 -15.60
N PRO A 2 -14.45 2.50 -16.59
CA PRO A 2 -13.28 3.40 -16.56
C PRO A 2 -13.26 4.34 -15.34
N GLN A 3 -14.43 4.74 -14.83
CA GLN A 3 -14.55 5.60 -13.65
C GLN A 3 -14.00 4.94 -12.37
N LEU A 4 -14.21 3.63 -12.20
CA LEU A 4 -13.70 2.89 -11.04
C LEU A 4 -12.18 2.70 -11.13
N ILE A 5 -11.65 2.45 -12.32
CA ILE A 5 -10.21 2.35 -12.56
C ILE A 5 -9.55 3.69 -12.26
N ALA A 6 -10.08 4.80 -12.81
CA ALA A 6 -9.56 6.14 -12.54
C ALA A 6 -9.60 6.49 -11.04
N ALA A 7 -10.70 6.19 -10.35
CA ALA A 7 -10.82 6.40 -8.91
C ALA A 7 -9.80 5.55 -8.11
N ARG A 8 -9.56 4.30 -8.52
CA ARG A 8 -8.56 3.42 -7.90
C ARG A 8 -7.13 3.89 -8.15
N THR A 9 -6.82 4.36 -9.34
CA THR A 9 -5.51 4.95 -9.65
C THR A 9 -5.26 6.18 -8.78
N PHE A 10 -6.23 7.08 -8.68
CA PHE A 10 -6.13 8.27 -7.83
C PHE A 10 -5.98 7.90 -6.35
N GLN A 11 -6.80 6.97 -5.85
CA GLN A 11 -6.71 6.49 -4.47
C GLN A 11 -5.35 5.82 -4.19
N GLY A 12 -4.82 5.04 -5.13
CA GLY A 12 -3.51 4.38 -4.98
C GLY A 12 -2.36 5.38 -4.84
N ILE A 13 -2.36 6.44 -5.66
CA ILE A 13 -1.37 7.52 -5.58
C ILE A 13 -1.44 8.21 -4.21
N GLY A 14 -2.65 8.58 -3.77
CA GLY A 14 -2.86 9.23 -2.48
C GLY A 14 -2.49 8.33 -1.29
N ALA A 15 -2.88 7.04 -1.34
CA ALA A 15 -2.62 6.08 -0.26
C ALA A 15 -1.12 5.86 -0.03
N GLY A 16 -0.32 5.79 -1.08
CA GLY A 16 1.14 5.67 -0.96
C GLY A 16 1.75 6.86 -0.21
N ALA A 17 1.35 8.08 -0.58
CA ALA A 17 1.80 9.30 0.10
C ALA A 17 1.32 9.35 1.56
N LEU A 18 0.05 9.02 1.80
CA LEU A 18 -0.55 9.01 3.15
C LEU A 18 0.04 7.94 4.07
N PHE A 19 0.59 6.86 3.52
CA PHE A 19 1.25 5.85 4.33
C PHE A 19 2.69 6.26 4.69
N VAL A 20 3.42 6.82 3.73
CA VAL A 20 4.85 7.13 3.88
C VAL A 20 5.09 8.48 4.57
N LEU A 21 4.44 9.55 4.14
CA LEU A 21 4.71 10.92 4.62
C LEU A 21 4.52 11.09 6.13
N PRO A 22 3.48 10.54 6.77
CA PRO A 22 3.35 10.65 8.22
C PRO A 22 4.49 9.96 8.97
N THR A 23 4.96 8.80 8.49
CA THR A 23 6.10 8.11 9.11
C THR A 23 7.40 8.91 8.98
N ILE A 24 7.60 9.58 7.85
CA ILE A 24 8.73 10.51 7.65
C ILE A 24 8.60 11.69 8.63
N ALA A 25 7.44 12.37 8.67
CA ALA A 25 7.21 13.52 9.54
C ALA A 25 7.42 13.18 11.03
N LEU A 26 6.93 12.01 11.49
CA LEU A 26 7.19 11.53 12.85
C LEU A 26 8.68 11.32 13.11
N SER A 27 9.44 10.82 12.13
CA SER A 27 10.88 10.64 12.28
C SER A 27 11.64 11.97 12.38
N GLU A 28 11.14 13.03 11.75
CA GLU A 28 11.73 14.38 11.82
C GLU A 28 11.36 15.11 13.12
N LEU A 29 10.13 14.96 13.59
CA LEU A 29 9.66 15.60 14.82
C LEU A 29 10.26 14.96 16.09
N TYR A 30 10.49 13.64 16.09
CA TYR A 30 10.91 12.92 17.29
C TYR A 30 12.38 12.46 17.22
N PRO A 31 13.13 12.61 18.33
CA PRO A 31 14.49 12.10 18.42
C PRO A 31 14.53 10.57 18.29
N ALA A 32 15.62 10.03 17.74
CA ALA A 32 15.76 8.61 17.38
C ALA A 32 15.32 7.62 18.47
N ARG A 33 15.63 7.91 19.74
CA ARG A 33 15.26 7.10 20.91
C ARG A 33 13.75 6.98 21.17
N LEU A 34 12.94 7.96 20.74
CA LEU A 34 11.49 7.94 20.91
C LEU A 34 10.77 7.39 19.67
N ARG A 35 11.45 7.33 18.52
CA ARG A 35 10.83 6.91 17.24
C ARG A 35 10.20 5.52 17.33
N SER A 36 10.85 4.54 17.97
CA SER A 36 10.30 3.19 18.14
C SER A 36 9.03 3.17 18.99
N ARG A 37 8.97 3.98 20.07
CA ARG A 37 7.79 4.11 20.93
C ARG A 37 6.63 4.77 20.20
N VAL A 38 6.90 5.84 19.45
CA VAL A 38 5.89 6.55 18.64
C VAL A 38 5.39 5.67 17.49
N GLN A 39 6.29 4.92 16.84
CA GLN A 39 5.94 3.96 15.81
C GLN A 39 5.10 2.80 16.38
N GLY A 40 5.43 2.33 17.59
CA GLY A 40 4.63 1.34 18.32
C GLY A 40 3.23 1.83 18.65
N PHE A 41 3.09 3.08 19.12
CA PHE A 41 1.79 3.70 19.35
C PHE A 41 0.96 3.80 18.06
N THR A 42 1.59 4.26 16.97
CA THR A 42 0.96 4.34 15.65
C THR A 42 0.52 2.96 15.16
N GLY A 43 1.34 1.93 15.38
CA GLY A 43 0.99 0.53 15.10
C GLY A 43 -0.19 0.04 15.94
N GLY A 44 -0.30 0.45 17.21
CA GLY A 44 -1.45 0.16 18.07
C GLY A 44 -2.73 0.81 17.54
N VAL A 45 -2.68 2.08 17.14
CA VAL A 45 -3.82 2.77 16.50
C VAL A 45 -4.20 2.07 15.20
N PHE A 46 -3.23 1.65 14.39
CA PHE A 46 -3.48 0.89 13.17
C PHE A 46 -4.17 -0.45 13.45
N ALA A 47 -3.75 -1.19 14.47
CA ALA A 47 -4.38 -2.46 14.86
C ALA A 47 -5.82 -2.25 15.35
N LEU A 48 -6.07 -1.26 16.21
CA LEU A 48 -7.41 -0.91 16.69
C LEU A 48 -8.32 -0.50 15.53
N THR A 49 -7.81 0.32 14.61
CA THR A 49 -8.55 0.76 13.42
C THR A 49 -8.80 -0.40 12.45
N SER A 50 -7.87 -1.35 12.33
CA SER A 50 -8.03 -2.53 11.46
C SER A 50 -9.15 -3.46 11.92
N VAL A 51 -9.39 -3.57 13.24
CA VAL A 51 -10.53 -4.30 13.80
C VAL A 51 -11.81 -3.46 13.78
N GLY A 52 -11.70 -2.17 14.11
CA GLY A 52 -12.82 -1.24 14.13
C GLY A 52 -13.41 -0.96 12.75
N GLY A 53 -12.59 -0.95 11.70
CA GLY A 53 -12.99 -0.64 10.33
C GLY A 53 -14.08 -1.56 9.78
N PRO A 54 -13.90 -2.90 9.79
CA PRO A 54 -14.92 -3.85 9.38
C PRO A 54 -16.20 -3.77 10.22
N LEU A 55 -16.09 -3.59 11.54
CA LEU A 55 -17.24 -3.49 12.44
C LEU A 55 -18.07 -2.23 12.15
N ALA A 56 -17.41 -1.07 12.06
CA ALA A 56 -18.05 0.19 11.71
C ALA A 56 -18.60 0.16 10.28
N GLY A 57 -17.84 -0.41 9.33
CA GLY A 57 -18.27 -0.57 7.94
C GLY A 57 -19.50 -1.46 7.78
N GLY A 58 -19.57 -2.56 8.56
CA GLY A 58 -20.75 -3.43 8.63
C GLY A 58 -21.98 -2.67 9.14
N ALA A 59 -21.85 -2.01 10.29
CA ALA A 59 -22.95 -1.22 10.87
C ALA A 59 -23.44 -0.10 9.94
N ILE A 60 -22.52 0.61 9.26
CA ILE A 60 -22.87 1.67 8.29
C ILE A 60 -23.60 1.06 7.08
N THR A 61 -23.12 -0.08 6.59
CA THR A 61 -23.73 -0.75 5.43
C THR A 61 -25.14 -1.23 5.74
N ASP A 62 -25.35 -1.75 6.95
CA ASP A 62 -26.65 -2.26 7.41
C ASP A 62 -27.65 -1.14 7.68
N ALA A 63 -27.21 0.01 8.20
CA ALA A 63 -28.09 1.14 8.54
C ALA A 63 -28.41 2.07 7.35
N TRP A 64 -27.40 2.47 6.59
CA TRP A 64 -27.51 3.53 5.58
C TRP A 64 -27.19 3.05 4.16
N GLY A 65 -26.75 1.81 4.01
CA GLY A 65 -26.41 1.21 2.73
C GLY A 65 -24.94 1.37 2.34
N TRP A 66 -24.48 0.49 1.45
CA TRP A 66 -23.06 0.35 1.08
C TRP A 66 -22.38 1.61 0.54
N ARG A 67 -23.14 2.55 -0.04
CA ARG A 67 -22.61 3.80 -0.63
C ARG A 67 -21.97 4.70 0.42
N TRP A 68 -22.47 4.67 1.65
CA TRP A 68 -21.98 5.51 2.74
C TRP A 68 -20.55 5.18 3.18
N ILE A 69 -20.08 3.97 2.90
CA ILE A 69 -18.67 3.58 3.12
C ILE A 69 -17.73 4.48 2.30
N PHE A 70 -18.14 4.93 1.11
CA PHE A 70 -17.34 5.86 0.30
C PHE A 70 -17.51 7.30 0.78
N SER A 71 -18.74 7.69 1.10
CA SER A 71 -19.05 9.05 1.52
C SER A 71 -18.40 9.44 2.84
N ILE A 72 -18.21 8.51 3.79
CA ILE A 72 -17.60 8.81 5.10
C ILE A 72 -16.09 9.07 5.01
N ASN A 73 -15.40 8.51 4.02
CA ASN A 73 -13.98 8.75 3.81
C ASN A 73 -13.69 10.19 3.38
N LEU A 74 -14.61 10.84 2.65
CA LEU A 74 -14.46 12.23 2.18
C LEU A 74 -14.36 13.25 3.34
N PRO A 75 -15.32 13.34 4.28
CA PRO A 75 -15.26 14.28 5.40
C PRO A 75 -14.12 13.95 6.36
N LEU A 76 -13.82 12.66 6.58
CA LEU A 76 -12.66 12.25 7.37
C LEU A 76 -11.34 12.71 6.73
N GLY A 77 -11.20 12.54 5.41
CA GLY A 77 -10.04 13.01 4.66
C GLY A 77 -9.89 14.53 4.69
N LEU A 78 -11.00 15.26 4.52
CA LEU A 78 -11.03 16.73 4.64
C LEU A 78 -10.65 17.20 6.04
N LEU A 79 -11.16 16.56 7.08
CA LEU A 79 -10.81 16.86 8.47
C LEU A 79 -9.33 16.59 8.74
N ALA A 80 -8.81 15.45 8.27
CA ALA A 80 -7.39 15.13 8.39
C ALA A 80 -6.51 16.15 7.64
N MET A 81 -6.90 16.57 6.44
CA MET A 81 -6.24 17.64 5.70
C MET A 81 -6.24 18.95 6.47
N ALA A 82 -7.39 19.37 7.01
CA ALA A 82 -7.51 20.59 7.79
C ALA A 82 -6.62 20.54 9.05
N LEU A 83 -6.72 19.47 9.83
CA LEU A 83 -5.89 19.27 11.02
C LEU A 83 -4.40 19.32 10.68
N THR A 84 -3.99 18.67 9.60
CA THR A 84 -2.60 18.68 9.15
C THR A 84 -2.18 20.09 8.73
N ALA A 85 -3.01 20.79 7.95
CA ALA A 85 -2.70 22.14 7.48
C ALA A 85 -2.54 23.16 8.63
N PHE A 86 -3.32 23.02 9.71
CA PHE A 86 -3.30 23.98 10.83
C PHE A 86 -2.36 23.57 11.97
N ALA A 87 -2.26 22.28 12.29
CA ALA A 87 -1.51 21.80 13.45
C ALA A 87 -0.09 21.34 13.11
N LEU A 88 0.18 20.89 11.89
CA LEU A 88 1.48 20.35 11.52
C LEU A 88 2.45 21.48 11.15
N ARG A 89 3.47 21.66 12.00
CA ARG A 89 4.58 22.60 11.74
C ARG A 89 5.87 21.80 11.65
N LEU A 90 6.31 21.49 10.44
CA LEU A 90 7.61 20.87 10.22
C LEU A 90 8.73 21.92 10.36
N PRO A 91 9.88 21.56 10.94
CA PRO A 91 11.11 22.34 10.78
C PRO A 91 11.35 22.59 9.29
N ARG A 92 11.79 23.81 8.92
CA ARG A 92 12.06 24.13 7.51
C ARG A 92 13.09 23.13 6.96
N PRO A 93 12.82 22.44 5.84
CA PRO A 93 13.78 21.55 5.23
C PRO A 93 15.02 22.36 4.82
N GLY A 94 16.20 21.87 5.20
CA GLY A 94 17.48 22.55 4.99
C GLY A 94 18.09 22.38 3.60
N GLY A 95 17.31 22.12 2.55
CA GLY A 95 17.88 21.97 1.21
C GLY A 95 16.85 21.95 0.07
N ASP A 96 17.23 22.59 -1.04
CA ASP A 96 16.53 22.61 -2.33
C ASP A 96 16.69 21.27 -3.08
N GLY A 97 16.52 20.15 -2.37
CA GLY A 97 16.72 18.82 -2.93
C GLY A 97 15.69 18.53 -4.01
N GLN A 98 16.11 18.60 -5.28
CA GLN A 98 15.28 18.21 -6.42
C GLN A 98 14.85 16.75 -6.26
N VAL A 99 13.56 16.47 -6.51
CA VAL A 99 13.01 15.11 -6.50
C VAL A 99 13.57 14.33 -7.68
N ASP A 100 14.10 13.13 -7.44
CA ASP A 100 14.57 12.22 -8.50
C ASP A 100 13.40 11.54 -9.22
N LEU A 101 12.71 12.32 -10.06
CA LEU A 101 11.62 11.85 -10.91
C LEU A 101 12.05 10.73 -11.88
N PRO A 102 13.25 10.76 -12.50
CA PRO A 102 13.69 9.66 -13.36
C PRO A 102 13.86 8.34 -12.61
N GLY A 103 14.48 8.37 -11.43
CA GLY A 103 14.59 7.18 -10.57
C GLY A 103 13.22 6.65 -10.16
N ALA A 104 12.29 7.53 -9.79
CA ALA A 104 10.92 7.16 -9.45
C ALA A 104 10.17 6.50 -10.61
N ALA A 105 10.33 7.01 -11.84
CA ALA A 105 9.71 6.45 -13.04
C ALA A 105 10.28 5.06 -13.39
N LEU A 106 11.59 4.87 -13.24
CA LEU A 106 12.25 3.60 -13.50
C LEU A 106 11.78 2.51 -12.53
N ILE A 107 11.77 2.80 -11.22
CA ILE A 107 11.34 1.82 -10.22
C ILE A 107 9.84 1.53 -10.33
N ALA A 108 8.99 2.54 -10.54
CA ALA A 108 7.57 2.35 -10.77
C ALA A 108 7.31 1.48 -12.02
N GLY A 109 8.05 1.74 -13.10
CA GLY A 109 7.97 0.96 -14.33
C GLY A 109 8.40 -0.50 -14.15
N ALA A 110 9.43 -0.76 -13.33
CA ALA A 110 9.86 -2.11 -12.98
C ALA A 110 8.81 -2.82 -12.12
N THR A 111 8.27 -2.14 -11.09
CA THR A 111 7.24 -2.69 -10.21
C THR A 111 5.96 -3.05 -10.97
N VAL A 112 5.49 -2.19 -11.87
CA VAL A 112 4.28 -2.47 -12.67
C VAL A 112 4.47 -3.71 -13.54
N ARG A 113 5.62 -3.85 -14.21
CA ARG A 113 5.91 -5.03 -15.05
C ARG A 113 6.05 -6.31 -14.22
N LEU A 114 6.66 -6.23 -13.05
CA LEU A 114 6.76 -7.35 -12.13
C LEU A 114 5.37 -7.80 -11.64
N LEU A 115 4.51 -6.85 -11.28
CA LEU A 115 3.13 -7.14 -10.89
C LEU A 115 2.33 -7.77 -12.03
N LEU A 116 2.47 -7.26 -13.26
CA LEU A 116 1.81 -7.86 -14.44
C LEU A 116 2.31 -9.28 -14.72
N ALA A 117 3.61 -9.54 -14.60
CA ALA A 117 4.16 -10.88 -14.76
C ALA A 117 3.62 -11.85 -13.70
N ALA A 118 3.47 -11.39 -12.45
CA ALA A 118 2.92 -12.20 -11.36
C ALA A 118 1.41 -12.44 -11.51
N GLU A 119 0.65 -11.44 -11.96
CA GLU A 119 -0.80 -11.55 -12.12
C GLU A 119 -1.19 -12.39 -13.33
N TRP A 120 -0.51 -12.20 -14.47
CA TRP A 120 -0.83 -12.91 -15.71
C TRP A 120 -0.14 -14.27 -15.83
N GLY A 121 1.00 -14.45 -15.16
CA GLY A 121 1.77 -15.69 -15.16
C GLY A 121 0.96 -16.86 -14.61
N GLY A 122 0.80 -17.91 -15.41
CA GLY A 122 0.05 -19.11 -15.05
C GLY A 122 -1.47 -18.97 -15.04
N ARG A 123 -2.01 -17.74 -15.18
CA ARG A 123 -3.46 -17.50 -15.29
C ARG A 123 -3.89 -17.17 -16.72
N THR A 124 -3.31 -16.12 -17.30
CA THR A 124 -3.66 -15.62 -18.64
C THR A 124 -2.65 -16.09 -19.68
N TYR A 125 -1.37 -16.11 -19.31
CA TYR A 125 -0.29 -16.59 -20.16
C TYR A 125 0.53 -17.65 -19.42
N ALA A 126 1.02 -18.66 -20.14
CA ALA A 126 1.96 -19.62 -19.56
C ALA A 126 3.23 -18.90 -19.08
N TRP A 127 3.85 -19.39 -18.01
CA TRP A 127 5.10 -18.86 -17.47
C TRP A 127 6.25 -18.84 -18.50
N THR A 128 6.23 -19.79 -19.44
CA THR A 128 7.20 -19.92 -20.53
C THR A 128 6.85 -19.09 -21.78
N SER A 129 5.74 -18.35 -21.76
CA SER A 129 5.34 -17.52 -22.90
C SER A 129 6.31 -16.36 -23.12
N GLY A 130 6.49 -15.97 -24.39
CA GLY A 130 7.34 -14.83 -24.75
C GLY A 130 6.91 -13.52 -24.07
N VAL A 131 5.61 -13.34 -23.77
CA VAL A 131 5.09 -12.16 -23.06
C VAL A 131 5.61 -12.10 -21.63
N ILE A 132 5.52 -13.19 -20.87
CA ILE A 132 5.98 -13.23 -19.48
C ILE A 132 7.51 -13.11 -19.42
N LEU A 133 8.22 -13.81 -20.30
CA LEU A 133 9.68 -13.70 -20.41
C LEU A 133 10.13 -12.28 -20.77
N ALA A 134 9.42 -11.60 -21.67
CA ALA A 134 9.68 -10.20 -22.02
C ALA A 134 9.41 -9.25 -20.84
N LEU A 135 8.34 -9.48 -20.07
CA LEU A 135 8.06 -8.69 -18.87
C LEU A 135 9.17 -8.88 -17.81
N ILE A 136 9.57 -10.12 -17.54
CA ILE A 136 10.67 -10.42 -16.60
C ILE A 136 11.99 -9.82 -17.08
N GLY A 137 12.31 -9.97 -18.37
CA GLY A 137 13.49 -9.34 -18.98
C GLY A 137 13.46 -7.82 -18.87
N ALA A 138 12.32 -7.19 -19.10
CA ALA A 138 12.15 -5.74 -18.95
C ALA A 138 12.30 -5.27 -17.49
N VAL A 139 11.86 -6.07 -16.51
CA VAL A 139 12.13 -5.79 -15.08
C VAL A 139 13.63 -5.80 -14.81
N ALA A 140 14.36 -6.80 -15.30
CA ALA A 140 15.81 -6.89 -15.12
C ALA A 140 16.54 -5.70 -15.76
N VAL A 141 16.15 -5.31 -16.97
CA VAL A 141 16.71 -4.14 -17.67
C VAL A 141 16.42 -2.84 -16.91
N LEU A 142 15.17 -2.61 -16.51
CA LEU A 142 14.82 -1.40 -15.77
C LEU A 142 15.50 -1.31 -14.40
N ALA A 143 15.63 -2.44 -13.70
CA ALA A 143 16.38 -2.50 -12.45
C ALA A 143 17.88 -2.19 -12.67
N ALA A 144 18.50 -2.71 -13.72
CA ALA A 144 19.89 -2.41 -14.06
C ALA A 144 20.08 -0.91 -14.40
N VAL A 145 19.17 -0.34 -15.19
CA VAL A 145 19.17 1.09 -15.53
C VAL A 145 18.95 1.96 -14.29
N PHE A 146 18.05 1.55 -13.39
CA PHE A 146 17.82 2.22 -12.10
C PHE A 146 19.09 2.25 -11.24
N VAL A 147 19.75 1.11 -11.05
CA VAL A 147 21.01 1.04 -10.29
C VAL A 147 22.10 1.89 -10.93
N TRP A 148 22.17 1.93 -12.25
CA TRP A 148 23.12 2.78 -12.98
C TRP A 148 22.80 4.27 -12.82
N TRP A 149 21.53 4.65 -12.85
CA TRP A 149 21.05 6.02 -12.66
C TRP A 149 21.32 6.52 -11.24
N GLU A 150 20.98 5.74 -10.22
CA GLU A 150 21.19 6.12 -8.82
C GLU A 150 22.66 6.32 -8.46
N ARG A 151 23.58 5.64 -9.14
CA ARG A 151 25.01 5.86 -8.95
C ARG A 151 25.50 7.22 -9.49
N ARG A 152 24.69 7.90 -10.31
CA ARG A 152 25.06 9.15 -11.02
C ARG A 152 24.15 10.32 -10.67
N ALA A 153 22.96 10.07 -10.15
CA ALA A 153 22.01 11.09 -9.75
C ALA A 153 22.60 12.01 -8.67
N ALA A 154 22.38 13.31 -8.80
CA ALA A 154 22.82 14.30 -7.82
C ALA A 154 22.07 14.18 -6.48
N ASN A 155 20.83 13.70 -6.52
CA ASN A 155 20.00 13.44 -5.34
C ASN A 155 19.34 12.06 -5.46
N PRO A 156 20.06 10.96 -5.19
CA PRO A 156 19.55 9.61 -5.40
C PRO A 156 18.40 9.27 -4.43
N LEU A 157 17.34 8.65 -4.94
CA LEU A 157 16.22 8.14 -4.15
C LEU A 157 16.65 7.15 -3.07
N LEU A 158 17.51 6.20 -3.43
CA LEU A 158 18.14 5.25 -2.51
C LEU A 158 19.66 5.45 -2.58
N PRO A 159 20.25 6.27 -1.68
CA PRO A 159 21.68 6.43 -1.61
C PRO A 159 22.37 5.06 -1.49
N PRO A 160 23.28 4.67 -2.40
CA PRO A 160 23.93 3.35 -2.38
C PRO A 160 24.63 3.03 -1.05
N ARG A 161 25.02 4.08 -0.31
CA ARG A 161 25.63 4.01 1.02
C ARG A 161 24.71 3.37 2.07
N LEU A 162 23.38 3.47 1.92
CA LEU A 162 22.42 2.82 2.82
C LEU A 162 22.53 1.28 2.75
N PHE A 163 22.86 0.73 1.59
CA PHE A 163 23.04 -0.72 1.43
C PHE A 163 24.36 -1.24 2.01
N ALA A 164 25.28 -0.37 2.40
CA ALA A 164 26.47 -0.79 3.15
C ALA A 164 26.10 -1.17 4.60
N ASP A 165 25.04 -0.58 5.14
CA ASP A 165 24.55 -0.85 6.49
C ASP A 165 24.05 -2.31 6.59
N ARG A 166 24.61 -3.06 7.55
CA ARG A 166 24.23 -4.45 7.79
C ARG A 166 22.78 -4.57 8.24
N THR A 167 22.28 -3.59 8.99
CA THR A 167 20.90 -3.54 9.48
C THR A 167 19.93 -3.47 8.31
N LEU A 168 20.15 -2.56 7.35
CA LEU A 168 19.31 -2.45 6.17
C LEU A 168 19.37 -3.70 5.29
N ARG A 169 20.56 -4.30 5.12
CA ARG A 169 20.71 -5.54 4.32
C ARG A 169 19.91 -6.71 4.86
N VAL A 170 19.73 -6.80 6.17
CA VAL A 170 18.93 -7.87 6.81
C VAL A 170 17.45 -7.46 6.92
N ALA A 171 17.18 -6.22 7.30
CA ALA A 171 15.82 -5.74 7.55
C ALA A 171 14.97 -5.64 6.27
N LEU A 172 15.55 -5.21 5.14
CA LEU A 172 14.83 -5.09 3.87
C LEU A 172 14.23 -6.42 3.37
N PRO A 173 15.01 -7.50 3.19
CA PRO A 173 14.45 -8.78 2.77
C PRO A 173 13.52 -9.38 3.83
N ALA A 174 13.82 -9.20 5.12
CA ALA A 174 12.97 -9.71 6.20
C ALA A 174 11.59 -9.03 6.21
N THR A 175 11.54 -7.70 6.06
CA THR A 175 10.29 -6.94 5.99
C THR A 175 9.52 -7.21 4.70
N ALA A 176 10.21 -7.38 3.56
CA ALA A 176 9.58 -7.80 2.31
C ALA A 176 8.94 -9.18 2.43
N LEU A 177 9.64 -10.15 3.02
CA LEU A 177 9.12 -11.50 3.27
C LEU A 177 7.92 -11.46 4.20
N LEU A 178 8.03 -10.74 5.32
CA LEU A 178 6.91 -10.56 6.25
C LEU A 178 5.69 -9.95 5.56
N GLY A 179 5.89 -8.93 4.73
CA GLY A 179 4.82 -8.31 3.94
C GLY A 179 4.17 -9.28 2.95
N ALA A 180 4.97 -10.11 2.26
CA ALA A 180 4.46 -11.13 1.36
C ALA A 180 3.63 -12.20 2.10
N LEU A 181 4.09 -12.66 3.25
CA LEU A 181 3.35 -13.63 4.09
C LEU A 181 2.05 -13.02 4.62
N LEU A 182 2.09 -11.81 5.17
CA LEU A 182 0.92 -11.14 5.71
C LEU A 182 -0.12 -10.86 4.62
N GLY A 183 0.31 -10.28 3.49
CA GLY A 183 -0.56 -9.99 2.36
C GLY A 183 -1.20 -11.25 1.78
N GLY A 184 -0.39 -12.31 1.58
CA GLY A 184 -0.89 -13.61 1.12
C GLY A 184 -1.91 -14.22 2.08
N SER A 185 -1.64 -14.16 3.39
CA SER A 185 -2.53 -14.73 4.42
C SER A 185 -3.87 -14.01 4.50
N ILE A 186 -3.88 -12.67 4.40
CA ILE A 186 -5.11 -11.85 4.45
C ILE A 186 -6.06 -12.18 3.30
N VAL A 187 -5.56 -12.53 2.12
CA VAL A 187 -6.38 -12.89 0.95
C VAL A 187 -6.74 -14.37 0.95
N TYR A 188 -5.78 -15.23 1.26
CA TYR A 188 -5.96 -16.68 1.19
C TYR A 188 -6.92 -17.18 2.27
N LEU A 189 -6.80 -16.70 3.51
CA LEU A 189 -7.58 -17.23 4.63
C LEU A 189 -9.10 -17.02 4.46
N PRO A 190 -9.62 -15.82 4.13
CA PRO A 190 -11.05 -15.65 3.87
C PRO A 190 -11.53 -16.47 2.67
N THR A 191 -10.72 -16.52 1.61
CA THR A 191 -11.06 -17.29 0.39
C THR A 191 -11.15 -18.78 0.69
N TYR A 192 -10.20 -19.32 1.47
CA TYR A 192 -10.18 -20.70 1.91
C TYR A 192 -11.38 -21.01 2.83
N LEU A 193 -11.68 -20.14 3.80
CA LEU A 193 -12.85 -20.31 4.67
C LEU A 193 -14.18 -20.26 3.89
N GLN A 194 -14.27 -19.40 2.87
CA GLN A 194 -15.43 -19.32 2.00
C GLN A 194 -15.57 -20.58 1.11
N ALA A 195 -14.48 -21.05 0.51
CA ALA A 195 -14.48 -22.18 -0.42
C ALA A 195 -14.61 -23.55 0.27
N ALA A 196 -13.93 -23.74 1.41
CA ALA A 196 -13.89 -25.03 2.11
C ALA A 196 -15.01 -25.18 3.15
N TYR A 197 -15.39 -24.10 3.86
CA TYR A 197 -16.37 -24.15 4.96
C TYR A 197 -17.71 -23.50 4.60
N GLY A 198 -17.87 -22.94 3.40
CA GLY A 198 -19.12 -22.35 2.96
C GLY A 198 -19.59 -21.14 3.79
N MET A 199 -18.70 -20.53 4.58
CA MET A 199 -18.97 -19.33 5.40
C MET A 199 -19.07 -18.05 4.55
N GLY A 200 -19.93 -18.08 3.53
CA GLY A 200 -20.38 -16.89 2.82
C GLY A 200 -21.38 -16.08 3.66
N PRO A 201 -21.71 -14.85 3.26
CA PRO A 201 -22.69 -14.02 3.97
C PRO A 201 -23.99 -14.80 4.19
N PRO A 202 -24.65 -14.67 5.36
CA PRO A 202 -25.89 -15.40 5.63
C PRO A 202 -26.85 -15.14 4.49
N ARG A 203 -27.26 -16.22 3.80
CA ARG A 203 -28.34 -16.16 2.82
C ARG A 203 -29.56 -15.68 3.58
N ARG A 204 -29.88 -14.39 3.48
CA ARG A 204 -31.22 -13.90 3.80
C ARG A 204 -32.13 -14.53 2.76
N ASP A 205 -32.68 -15.69 3.11
CA ASP A 205 -33.78 -16.31 2.38
C ASP A 205 -35.00 -15.38 2.49
N TRP A 206 -35.09 -14.42 1.58
CA TRP A 206 -36.25 -13.55 1.38
C TRP A 206 -37.51 -14.32 0.93
N ARG A 207 -37.50 -15.66 0.94
CA ARG A 207 -38.62 -16.53 0.50
C ARG A 207 -39.51 -17.03 1.65
N SER A 208 -39.15 -16.85 2.93
CA SER A 208 -39.96 -17.36 4.05
C SER A 208 -40.98 -16.38 4.63
N THR A 209 -41.10 -15.15 4.09
CA THR A 209 -42.05 -14.13 4.58
C THR A 209 -43.34 -14.01 3.75
N ARG A 210 -43.65 -14.97 2.86
CA ARG A 210 -44.90 -14.98 2.05
C ARG A 210 -45.95 -16.03 2.47
N THR A 211 -45.95 -16.46 3.72
CA THR A 211 -47.05 -17.27 4.26
C THR A 211 -47.32 -16.86 5.71
N CYS A 212 -48.11 -15.81 5.86
CA CYS A 212 -49.17 -15.64 6.86
C CYS A 212 -50.25 -14.76 6.21
#